data_AF-A0A1A8UEP4-F1
#
_entry.id   AF-A0A1A8UEP4-F1
#
_cell.length_a   1.000
_cell.length_b   1.000
_cell.length_c   1.000
_cell.angle_alpha   90.00
_cell.angle_beta   90.00
_cell.angle_gamma   90.00
#
_symmetry.space_group_name_H-M   'P 1'
#
loop_
_entity.id
_entity.type
_entity.pdbx_description
1 polymer ?
#
loop_
_entity_poly.entity_id
_entity_poly.type
_entity_poly.pdbx_seq_one_letter_code
_entity_poly.pdbx_strand_id
1 'polypeptide(L)'
;RLAEFLGDQMVKDAGLSCRYVISRKPEGSPVTERAIPLAIFQAEPSVKKHFLRKWLKMPSLHDLDIRTILDWSYYIERLGSAIQKIITIPAALQQVKNPVPRVRHPDWLHKKLLEKNDIYKQKKISELFTSEGKKQVTHQPLEAGHTADMEDFGRPARPPQPAVPISTKRKRASQGSDSQVESQDVELTQSWREILGPPPSKGTTREEHLVWLRY
;
A
#
# COMPACT_ATOMS: atom_id res chain seq x y z
N ARG A 1 30.89 -17.56 9.57
CA ARG A 1 30.33 -17.38 10.93
C ARG A 1 30.21 -18.69 11.71
N LEU A 2 29.50 -19.72 11.24
CA LEU A 2 29.47 -21.02 11.95
C LEU A 2 30.86 -21.67 12.05
N ALA A 3 31.61 -21.76 10.95
CA ALA A 3 33.00 -22.24 10.94
C ALA A 3 33.90 -21.43 11.90
N GLU A 4 33.78 -20.11 11.86
CA GLU A 4 34.55 -19.20 12.72
C GLU A 4 34.25 -19.38 14.22
N PHE A 5 33.01 -19.76 14.57
CA PHE A 5 32.56 -19.90 15.94
C PHE A 5 32.77 -21.31 16.50
N LEU A 6 32.51 -22.36 15.71
CA LEU A 6 32.57 -23.77 16.15
C LEU A 6 33.79 -24.52 15.60
N GLY A 7 34.63 -23.87 14.79
CA GLY A 7 35.76 -24.45 14.09
C GLY A 7 35.43 -25.00 12.70
N ASP A 8 36.44 -25.04 11.83
CA ASP A 8 36.30 -25.48 10.43
C ASP A 8 35.86 -26.93 10.30
N GLN A 9 36.09 -27.76 11.33
CA GLN A 9 35.66 -29.16 11.35
C GLN A 9 34.14 -29.32 11.21
N MET A 10 33.35 -28.37 11.73
CA MET A 10 31.89 -28.46 11.73
C MET A 10 31.24 -28.18 10.37
N VAL A 11 32.00 -27.68 9.39
CA VAL A 11 31.48 -27.27 8.07
C VAL A 11 32.06 -28.15 6.95
N LYS A 12 32.71 -29.27 7.30
CA LYS A 12 33.29 -30.20 6.33
C LYS A 12 32.25 -31.10 5.66
N ASP A 13 31.20 -31.46 6.40
CA ASP A 13 30.18 -32.38 5.91
C ASP A 13 29.03 -31.62 5.23
N ALA A 14 28.55 -32.17 4.11
CA ALA A 14 27.38 -31.65 3.41
C ALA A 14 26.11 -31.88 4.25
N GLY A 15 25.12 -30.98 4.11
CA GLY A 15 23.83 -31.10 4.81
C GLY A 15 23.75 -30.41 6.18
N LEU A 16 24.73 -29.57 6.52
CA LEU A 16 24.69 -28.78 7.76
C LEU A 16 23.44 -27.88 7.81
N SER A 17 22.64 -28.03 8.88
CA SER A 17 21.49 -27.18 9.13
C SER A 17 21.91 -25.80 9.64
N CYS A 18 22.01 -24.83 8.73
CA CYS A 18 22.31 -23.44 9.06
C CYS A 18 21.09 -22.72 9.64
N ARG A 19 20.92 -22.78 10.96
CA ARG A 19 19.90 -22.00 11.68
C ARG A 19 20.45 -20.60 12.01
N TYR A 20 19.77 -19.55 11.54
CA TYR A 20 20.22 -18.17 11.71
C TYR A 20 19.08 -17.20 11.97
N VAL A 21 19.43 -16.01 12.47
CA VAL A 21 18.57 -14.84 12.62
C VAL A 21 19.21 -13.64 11.93
N ILE A 22 18.41 -12.64 11.54
CA ILE A 22 18.91 -11.41 10.92
C ILE A 22 19.07 -10.32 11.98
N SER A 23 20.29 -9.77 12.09
CA SER A 23 20.57 -8.66 12.99
C SER A 23 20.28 -7.30 12.35
N ARG A 24 19.92 -6.31 13.16
CA ARG A 24 19.71 -4.93 12.69
C ARG A 24 21.02 -4.26 12.27
N LYS A 25 22.10 -4.52 13.01
CA LYS A 25 23.43 -3.94 12.77
C LYS A 25 24.33 -4.92 12.00
N PRO A 26 25.30 -4.45 11.20
CA PRO A 26 25.56 -3.04 10.88
C PRO A 26 24.51 -2.46 9.92
N GLU A 27 24.06 -1.23 10.19
CA GLU A 27 23.08 -0.53 9.35
C GLU A 27 23.65 -0.29 7.94
N GLY A 28 22.79 -0.39 6.92
CA GLY A 28 23.17 -0.25 5.51
C GLY A 28 23.83 -1.48 4.89
N SER A 29 24.19 -2.51 5.67
CA SER A 29 24.72 -3.76 5.11
C SER A 29 23.63 -4.68 4.55
N PRO A 30 23.92 -5.47 3.49
CA PRO A 30 22.97 -6.38 2.90
C PRO A 30 22.55 -7.48 3.90
N VAL A 31 21.34 -8.04 3.71
CA VAL A 31 20.76 -9.07 4.61
C VAL A 31 21.69 -10.28 4.77
N THR A 32 22.43 -10.64 3.72
CA THR A 32 23.39 -11.75 3.72
C THR A 32 24.51 -11.56 4.73
N GLU A 33 24.98 -10.32 4.93
CA GLU A 33 26.03 -9.99 5.90
C GLU A 33 25.51 -9.88 7.34
N ARG A 34 24.19 -9.84 7.52
CA ARG A 34 23.54 -9.67 8.83
C ARG A 34 23.04 -10.99 9.44
N ALA A 35 23.27 -12.12 8.78
CA ALA A 35 22.85 -13.44 9.27
C ALA A 35 23.71 -13.95 10.44
N ILE A 36 23.16 -14.03 11.64
CA ILE A 36 23.83 -14.52 12.86
C ILE A 36 23.38 -15.95 13.16
N PRO A 37 24.30 -16.91 13.37
CA PRO A 37 23.92 -18.28 13.75
C PRO A 37 23.22 -18.31 15.11
N LEU A 38 22.14 -19.08 15.21
CA LEU A 38 21.38 -19.22 16.47
C LEU A 38 22.21 -19.82 17.61
N ALA A 39 23.21 -20.65 17.28
CA ALA A 39 24.10 -21.29 18.24
C ALA A 39 24.85 -20.29 19.15
N ILE A 40 25.10 -19.05 18.70
CA ILE A 40 25.80 -18.06 19.51
C ILE A 40 25.02 -17.67 20.77
N PHE A 41 23.68 -17.75 20.74
CA PHE A 41 22.84 -17.39 21.88
C PHE A 41 22.85 -18.45 22.99
N GLN A 42 23.31 -19.66 22.69
CA GLN A 42 23.49 -20.75 23.68
C GLN A 42 24.93 -20.83 24.22
N ALA A 43 25.87 -20.09 23.62
CA ALA A 43 27.27 -20.08 24.02
C ALA A 43 27.52 -19.36 25.36
N GLU A 44 28.68 -19.61 25.96
CA GLU A 44 29.18 -18.90 27.14
C GLU A 44 29.15 -17.37 26.93
N PRO A 45 28.78 -16.57 27.95
CA PRO A 45 28.72 -15.11 27.85
C PRO A 45 29.99 -14.44 27.27
N SER A 46 31.17 -14.92 27.65
CA SER A 46 32.47 -14.40 27.20
C SER A 46 32.65 -14.57 25.68
N VAL A 47 32.39 -15.78 25.19
CA VAL A 47 32.49 -16.16 23.77
C VAL A 47 31.42 -15.44 22.95
N LYS A 48 30.17 -15.43 23.45
CA LYS A 48 29.04 -14.71 22.86
C LYS A 48 29.38 -13.23 22.64
N LYS A 49 29.90 -12.56 23.68
CA LYS A 49 30.29 -11.15 23.64
C LYS A 49 31.37 -10.87 22.60
N HIS A 50 32.39 -11.72 22.53
CA HIS A 50 33.48 -11.58 21.56
C HIS A 50 32.96 -11.62 20.12
N PHE A 51 32.24 -12.67 19.74
CA PHE A 51 31.75 -12.85 18.37
C PHE A 51 30.65 -11.87 17.99
N LEU A 52 29.72 -11.53 18.90
CA LEU A 52 28.68 -10.55 18.61
C LEU A 52 29.26 -9.16 18.35
N ARG A 53 30.28 -8.72 19.12
CA ARG A 53 30.96 -7.44 18.85
C ARG A 53 31.62 -7.42 17.48
N LYS A 54 32.26 -8.54 17.10
CA LYS A 54 32.90 -8.71 15.79
C LYS A 54 31.88 -8.67 14.65
N TRP A 55 30.78 -9.44 14.74
CA TRP A 55 29.80 -9.55 13.67
C TRP A 55 28.88 -8.33 13.54
N LEU A 56 28.51 -7.70 14.66
CA LEU A 56 27.69 -6.48 14.66
C LEU A 56 28.49 -5.22 14.36
N LYS A 57 29.83 -5.32 14.30
CA LYS A 57 30.77 -4.18 14.17
C LYS A 57 30.56 -3.14 15.27
N MET A 58 30.28 -3.58 16.50
CA MET A 58 30.00 -2.73 17.66
C MET A 58 30.89 -3.13 18.84
N PRO A 59 32.08 -2.53 19.01
CA PRO A 59 33.00 -2.87 20.11
C PRO A 59 32.45 -2.53 21.50
N SER A 60 31.63 -1.47 21.59
CA SER A 60 31.01 -0.95 22.81
C SER A 60 29.68 -1.63 23.16
N LEU A 61 29.37 -2.80 22.58
CA LEU A 61 28.16 -3.53 22.92
C LEU A 61 28.26 -4.08 24.36
N HIS A 62 27.36 -3.60 25.22
CA HIS A 62 27.22 -4.00 26.62
C HIS A 62 25.95 -4.82 26.85
N ASP A 63 24.85 -4.44 26.20
CA ASP A 63 23.61 -5.20 26.19
C ASP A 63 23.66 -6.30 25.12
N LEU A 64 23.47 -7.55 25.55
CA LEU A 64 23.50 -8.75 24.71
C LEU A 64 22.10 -9.40 24.61
N ASP A 65 21.04 -8.67 24.97
CA ASP A 65 19.68 -9.16 24.78
C ASP A 65 19.41 -9.42 23.28
N ILE A 66 18.81 -10.57 23.01
CA ILE A 66 18.48 -10.98 21.64
C ILE A 66 17.53 -9.96 20.99
N ARG A 67 16.61 -9.37 21.77
CA ARG A 67 15.60 -8.44 21.25
C ARG A 67 16.20 -7.17 20.70
N THR A 68 17.35 -6.73 21.19
CA THR A 68 18.03 -5.51 20.72
C THR A 68 18.91 -5.78 19.50
N ILE A 69 19.36 -7.03 19.33
CA ILE A 69 20.19 -7.46 18.21
C ILE A 69 19.36 -7.69 16.94
N LEU A 70 18.14 -8.23 17.08
CA LEU A 70 17.28 -8.60 15.96
C LEU A 70 16.82 -7.41 15.12
N ASP A 71 16.74 -7.60 13.81
CA ASP A 71 16.09 -6.65 12.90
C ASP A 71 14.58 -6.88 12.87
N TRP A 72 13.86 -6.24 13.79
CA TRP A 72 12.40 -6.32 13.81
C TRP A 72 11.76 -5.79 12.53
N SER A 73 12.32 -4.76 11.90
CA SER A 73 11.77 -4.21 10.65
C SER A 73 11.80 -5.25 9.53
N TYR A 74 12.93 -5.96 9.37
CA TYR A 74 13.04 -7.07 8.41
C TYR A 74 11.98 -8.15 8.60
N TYR A 75 11.74 -8.57 9.85
CA TYR A 75 10.74 -9.61 10.14
C TYR A 75 9.30 -9.09 10.00
N ILE A 76 9.03 -7.83 10.39
CA ILE A 76 7.71 -7.19 10.25
C ILE A 76 7.36 -7.03 8.77
N GLU A 77 8.28 -6.59 7.92
CA GLU A 77 8.05 -6.47 6.47
C GLU A 77 7.73 -7.80 5.81
N ARG A 78 8.47 -8.86 6.20
CA ARG A 78 8.25 -10.20 5.66
C ARG A 78 6.91 -10.78 6.11
N LEU A 79 6.55 -10.59 7.37
CA LEU A 79 5.23 -10.96 7.90
C LEU A 79 4.11 -10.16 7.21
N GLY A 80 4.29 -8.84 7.06
CA GLY A 80 3.36 -7.96 6.35
C GLY A 80 3.14 -8.41 4.91
N SER A 81 4.20 -8.80 4.21
CA SER A 81 4.11 -9.33 2.85
C SER A 81 3.31 -10.64 2.78
N ALA A 82 3.45 -11.52 3.78
CA ALA A 82 2.65 -12.75 3.85
C ALA A 82 1.18 -12.46 4.15
N ILE A 83 0.90 -11.57 5.11
CA ILE A 83 -0.44 -11.09 5.44
C ILE A 83 -1.11 -10.44 4.23
N GLN A 84 -0.37 -9.65 3.44
CA GLN A 84 -0.89 -9.05 2.22
C GLN A 84 -1.34 -10.11 1.21
N LYS A 85 -0.48 -11.09 0.93
CA LYS A 85 -0.75 -12.14 -0.07
C LYS A 85 -1.93 -13.05 0.34
N ILE A 86 -2.04 -13.38 1.62
CA ILE A 86 -3.02 -14.36 2.12
C ILE A 86 -4.34 -13.70 2.50
N ILE A 87 -4.30 -12.48 3.06
CA ILE A 87 -5.45 -11.85 3.70
C ILE A 87 -5.87 -10.57 2.97
N THR A 88 -5.01 -9.55 2.93
CA THR A 88 -5.47 -8.20 2.58
C THR A 88 -5.73 -8.04 1.07
N ILE A 89 -4.91 -8.62 0.20
CA ILE A 89 -5.12 -8.56 -1.26
C ILE A 89 -6.37 -9.34 -1.67
N PRO A 90 -6.58 -10.61 -1.23
CA PRO A 90 -7.83 -11.33 -1.52
C PRO A 90 -9.08 -10.59 -1.02
N ALA A 91 -9.04 -10.04 0.21
CA ALA A 91 -10.15 -9.27 0.75
C ALA A 91 -10.50 -8.06 -0.13
N ALA A 92 -9.50 -7.29 -0.57
CA ALA A 92 -9.70 -6.16 -1.47
C ALA A 92 -10.27 -6.56 -2.84
N LEU A 93 -9.83 -7.69 -3.40
CA LEU A 93 -10.38 -8.21 -4.65
C LEU A 93 -11.85 -8.61 -4.51
N GLN A 94 -12.22 -9.15 -3.35
CA GLN A 94 -13.59 -9.50 -2.97
C GLN A 94 -14.44 -8.28 -2.53
N GLN A 95 -13.92 -7.05 -2.64
CA GLN A 95 -14.57 -5.82 -2.19
C GLN A 95 -14.89 -5.79 -0.69
N VAL A 96 -14.14 -6.55 0.10
CA VAL A 96 -14.19 -6.51 1.56
C VAL A 96 -13.18 -5.47 2.06
N LYS A 97 -13.58 -4.64 3.03
CA LYS A 97 -12.68 -3.69 3.69
C LYS A 97 -11.49 -4.42 4.29
N ASN A 98 -10.33 -3.77 4.37
CA ASN A 98 -9.12 -4.39 4.91
C ASN A 98 -9.35 -4.90 6.35
N PRO A 99 -9.33 -6.23 6.59
CA PRO A 99 -9.57 -6.79 7.91
C PRO A 99 -8.39 -6.58 8.87
N VAL A 100 -7.20 -6.23 8.34
CA VAL A 100 -6.00 -5.96 9.13
C VAL A 100 -5.46 -4.56 8.80
N PRO A 101 -6.02 -3.48 9.38
CA PRO A 101 -5.62 -2.10 9.08
C PRO A 101 -4.14 -1.80 9.37
N ARG A 102 -3.53 -2.54 10.31
CA ARG A 102 -2.10 -2.44 10.65
C ARG A 102 -1.17 -2.75 9.47
N VAL A 103 -1.64 -3.55 8.52
CA VAL A 103 -0.90 -3.90 7.31
C VAL A 103 -1.62 -3.25 6.13
N ARG A 104 -1.06 -2.15 5.64
CA ARG A 104 -1.61 -1.42 4.50
C ARG A 104 -1.56 -2.27 3.23
N HIS A 105 -2.48 -2.00 2.31
CA HIS A 105 -2.40 -2.57 0.96
C HIS A 105 -1.16 -2.02 0.25
N PRO A 106 -0.59 -2.77 -0.70
CA PRO A 106 0.42 -2.24 -1.61
C PRO A 106 -0.09 -1.01 -2.36
N ASP A 107 0.80 -0.05 -2.66
CA ASP A 107 0.45 1.23 -3.27
C ASP A 107 -0.33 1.08 -4.58
N TRP A 108 0.07 0.13 -5.44
CA TRP A 108 -0.62 -0.16 -6.70
C TRP A 108 -2.07 -0.61 -6.49
N LEU A 109 -2.34 -1.37 -5.41
CA LEU A 109 -3.68 -1.86 -5.08
C LEU A 109 -4.52 -0.75 -4.45
N HIS A 110 -3.91 0.04 -3.57
CA HIS A 110 -4.56 1.19 -2.95
C HIS A 110 -5.00 2.21 -4.01
N LYS A 111 -4.12 2.56 -4.95
CA LYS A 111 -4.43 3.43 -6.09
C LYS A 111 -5.61 2.89 -6.92
N LYS A 112 -5.61 1.59 -7.22
CA LYS A 112 -6.69 0.95 -7.98
C LYS A 112 -8.03 0.96 -7.24
N LEU A 113 -8.02 0.85 -5.91
CA LEU A 113 -9.24 0.95 -5.10
C LEU A 113 -9.78 2.39 -5.10
N LEU A 114 -8.90 3.39 -4.96
CA LEU A 114 -9.25 4.81 -5.04
C LEU A 114 -9.88 5.14 -6.39
N GLU A 115 -9.29 4.71 -7.50
CA GLU A 115 -9.84 4.91 -8.86
C GLU A 115 -11.22 4.27 -9.06
N LYS A 116 -11.49 3.13 -8.41
CA LYS A 116 -12.79 2.46 -8.49
C LYS A 116 -13.87 3.15 -7.66
N ASN A 117 -13.49 3.67 -6.49
CA ASN A 117 -14.39 4.32 -5.53
C ASN A 117 -14.58 5.82 -5.83
N ASP A 118 -13.80 6.39 -6.75
CA ASP A 118 -13.96 7.78 -7.19
C ASP A 118 -15.34 7.98 -7.84
N ILE A 119 -16.05 9.00 -7.36
CA ILE A 119 -17.37 9.43 -7.84
C ILE A 119 -17.24 10.02 -9.25
N TYR A 120 -16.12 10.68 -9.53
CA TYR A 120 -15.90 11.40 -10.79
C TYR A 120 -15.01 10.60 -11.73
N LYS A 121 -15.59 9.59 -12.37
CA LYS A 121 -14.88 8.79 -13.37
C LYS A 121 -14.75 9.56 -14.67
N GLN A 122 -13.51 9.68 -15.18
CA GLN A 122 -13.27 10.22 -16.51
C GLN A 122 -13.89 9.26 -17.54
N LYS A 123 -14.98 9.68 -18.19
CA LYS A 123 -15.59 8.92 -19.29
C LYS A 123 -14.61 8.87 -20.46
N LYS A 124 -14.45 7.69 -21.06
CA LYS A 124 -13.59 7.54 -22.24
C LYS A 124 -14.20 8.35 -23.38
N ILE A 125 -13.40 9.09 -24.14
CA ILE A 125 -13.88 9.93 -25.25
C ILE A 125 -14.71 9.11 -26.26
N SER A 126 -14.35 7.84 -26.45
CA SER A 126 -15.10 6.91 -27.31
C SER A 126 -16.54 6.63 -26.84
N GLU A 127 -16.81 6.76 -25.54
CA GLU A 127 -18.17 6.62 -24.97
C GLU A 127 -18.98 7.91 -25.11
N LEU A 128 -18.33 9.05 -25.37
CA LEU A 128 -19.01 10.33 -25.61
C LEU A 128 -19.49 10.46 -27.06
N PHE A 129 -18.85 9.74 -27.99
CA PHE A 129 -19.21 9.74 -29.40
C PHE A 129 -19.99 8.49 -29.75
N THR A 130 -21.32 8.56 -29.64
CA THR A 130 -22.19 7.57 -30.26
C THR A 130 -22.34 7.94 -31.73
N SER A 131 -21.90 7.08 -32.65
CA SER A 131 -22.20 7.29 -34.07
C SER A 131 -23.70 7.13 -34.26
N GLU A 132 -24.41 8.24 -34.52
CA GLU A 132 -25.74 8.14 -35.10
C GLU A 132 -25.57 7.46 -36.46
N GLY A 133 -25.87 6.16 -36.52
CA GLY A 133 -25.88 5.42 -37.76
C GLY A 133 -26.67 6.21 -38.80
N LYS A 134 -26.18 6.24 -40.04
CA LYS A 134 -26.77 6.98 -41.17
C LYS A 134 -28.28 6.82 -41.15
N LYS A 135 -29.00 7.83 -40.64
CA LYS A 135 -30.45 7.92 -40.77
C LYS A 135 -30.69 8.00 -42.28
N GLN A 136 -31.16 6.89 -42.86
CA GLN A 136 -31.69 6.90 -44.21
C GLN A 136 -32.76 7.99 -44.23
N VAL A 137 -32.51 9.04 -45.00
CA VAL A 137 -33.46 10.11 -45.23
C VAL A 137 -34.58 9.51 -46.06
N THR A 138 -35.57 8.91 -45.39
CA THR A 138 -36.88 8.68 -45.99
C THR A 138 -37.52 10.04 -46.13
N HIS A 139 -37.61 10.53 -47.37
CA HIS A 139 -38.40 11.70 -47.73
C HIS A 139 -39.84 11.50 -47.24
N GLN A 140 -40.23 12.23 -46.22
CA GLN A 140 -41.63 12.43 -45.85
C GLN A 140 -41.89 13.95 -45.83
N PRO A 141 -42.83 14.47 -46.63
CA PRO A 141 -43.07 15.90 -46.70
C PRO A 141 -43.89 16.33 -45.47
N LEU A 142 -43.29 17.13 -44.61
CA LEU A 142 -43.97 17.80 -43.50
C LEU A 142 -43.96 19.31 -43.75
N GLU A 143 -45.13 19.77 -44.18
CA GLU A 143 -45.84 21.03 -43.89
C GLU A 143 -45.02 22.21 -43.32
N ALA A 144 -45.23 23.35 -43.99
CA ALA A 144 -44.62 24.65 -43.78
C ALA A 144 -44.92 25.25 -42.41
N GLY A 145 -43.89 25.82 -41.79
CA GLY A 145 -44.03 26.55 -40.53
C GLY A 145 -42.77 27.27 -40.09
N HIS A 146 -42.16 28.09 -40.96
CA HIS A 146 -41.27 29.17 -40.55
C HIS A 146 -41.59 30.38 -41.44
N THR A 147 -42.17 31.40 -40.82
CA THR A 147 -42.42 32.71 -41.45
C THR A 147 -41.08 33.32 -41.85
N ALA A 148 -40.82 33.41 -43.16
CA ALA A 148 -39.67 34.12 -43.70
C ALA A 148 -39.83 35.62 -43.43
N ASP A 149 -38.76 36.23 -42.91
CA ASP A 149 -38.66 37.66 -42.58
C ASP A 149 -38.57 38.52 -43.85
N MET A 150 -39.16 39.72 -43.83
CA MET A 150 -39.40 40.61 -44.98
C MET A 150 -38.15 41.38 -45.44
N GLU A 151 -36.95 40.83 -45.25
CA GLU A 151 -35.68 41.40 -45.73
C GLU A 151 -34.81 40.42 -46.55
N ASP A 152 -35.24 39.17 -46.75
CA ASP A 152 -34.44 38.14 -47.46
C ASP A 152 -34.86 37.89 -48.92
N PHE A 153 -35.67 38.78 -49.51
CA PHE A 153 -36.01 38.71 -50.92
C PHE A 153 -34.79 39.08 -51.78
N GLY A 154 -34.10 38.07 -52.32
CA GLY A 154 -33.13 38.20 -53.40
C GLY A 154 -31.71 37.70 -53.14
N ARG A 155 -31.43 37.04 -52.00
CA ARG A 155 -30.11 36.44 -51.75
C ARG A 155 -30.12 34.93 -52.04
N PRO A 156 -29.09 34.39 -52.74
CA PRO A 156 -28.97 32.94 -52.88
C PRO A 156 -28.67 32.29 -51.52
N ALA A 157 -29.35 31.19 -51.21
CA ALA A 157 -29.23 30.45 -49.96
C ALA A 157 -27.76 30.09 -49.66
N ARG A 158 -27.25 30.57 -48.53
CA ARG A 158 -25.88 30.30 -48.10
C ARG A 158 -25.82 28.88 -47.50
N PRO A 159 -24.86 28.02 -47.91
CA PRO A 159 -24.73 26.70 -47.30
C PRO A 159 -24.43 26.84 -45.80
N PRO A 160 -24.96 25.95 -44.94
CA PRO A 160 -24.75 26.01 -43.50
C PRO A 160 -23.26 25.81 -43.21
N GLN A 161 -22.62 26.80 -42.58
CA GLN A 161 -21.23 26.64 -42.15
C GLN A 161 -21.18 25.74 -40.90
N PRO A 162 -20.21 24.82 -40.82
CA PRO A 162 -20.06 23.97 -39.65
C PRO A 162 -19.70 24.84 -38.44
N ALA A 163 -20.45 24.67 -37.35
CA ALA A 163 -20.18 25.35 -36.09
C ALA A 163 -18.76 25.01 -35.61
N VAL A 164 -17.91 26.03 -35.49
CA VAL A 164 -16.54 25.86 -34.97
C VAL A 164 -16.65 25.57 -33.46
N PRO A 165 -16.19 24.41 -32.99
CA PRO A 165 -16.27 24.09 -31.56
C PRO A 165 -15.30 24.97 -30.77
N ILE A 166 -15.84 25.78 -29.86
CA ILE A 166 -15.04 26.60 -28.94
C ILE A 166 -14.74 25.76 -27.70
N SER A 167 -13.46 25.40 -27.51
CA SER A 167 -12.99 24.75 -26.29
C SER A 167 -12.58 25.80 -25.25
N THR A 168 -13.32 25.87 -24.14
CA THR A 168 -12.93 26.71 -23.01
C THR A 168 -12.09 25.88 -22.02
N LYS A 169 -10.78 26.16 -21.94
CA LYS A 169 -9.94 25.61 -20.87
C LYS A 169 -10.16 26.42 -19.59
N ARG A 170 -10.94 25.88 -18.66
CA ARG A 170 -10.84 26.30 -17.25
C ARG A 170 -9.70 25.52 -16.59
N LYS A 171 -8.62 26.23 -16.24
CA LYS A 171 -7.56 25.71 -15.37
C LYS A 171 -8.16 25.50 -13.98
N ARG A 172 -8.37 24.24 -13.57
CA ARG A 172 -8.82 23.89 -12.22
C ARG A 172 -7.68 24.23 -11.25
N ALA A 173 -7.92 25.14 -10.31
CA ALA A 173 -7.04 25.28 -9.16
C ALA A 173 -7.14 24.00 -8.33
N SER A 174 -6.03 23.29 -8.20
CA SER A 174 -5.91 22.07 -7.39
C SER A 174 -5.93 22.45 -5.91
N GLN A 175 -7.12 22.67 -5.36
CA GLN A 175 -7.32 22.84 -3.91
C GLN A 175 -8.02 21.64 -3.26
N GLY A 176 -8.34 20.57 -4.02
CA GLY A 176 -9.09 19.42 -3.51
C GLY A 176 -8.30 18.15 -3.24
N SER A 177 -7.11 17.96 -3.84
CA SER A 177 -6.34 16.74 -3.64
C SER A 177 -5.63 16.72 -2.29
N ASP A 178 -4.99 17.84 -1.90
CA ASP A 178 -4.21 17.88 -0.67
C ASP A 178 -5.11 17.81 0.57
N SER A 179 -6.29 18.45 0.54
CA SER A 179 -7.21 18.45 1.69
C SER A 179 -7.81 17.08 1.98
N GLN A 180 -8.04 16.27 0.94
CA GLN A 180 -8.63 14.93 1.08
C GLN A 180 -7.55 13.88 1.44
N VAL A 181 -6.33 14.06 0.94
CA VAL A 181 -5.16 13.26 1.32
C VAL A 181 -4.75 13.58 2.76
N GLU A 182 -4.73 14.86 3.17
CA GLU A 182 -4.49 15.26 4.58
C GLU A 182 -5.57 14.70 5.51
N SER A 183 -6.85 14.80 5.15
CA SER A 183 -7.94 14.28 6.01
C SER A 183 -7.84 12.77 6.24
N GLN A 184 -7.37 12.00 5.23
CA GLN A 184 -7.19 10.56 5.35
C GLN A 184 -5.84 10.17 5.97
N ASP A 185 -4.77 10.93 5.76
CA ASP A 185 -3.50 10.73 6.49
C ASP A 185 -3.66 11.05 7.99
N VAL A 186 -4.53 11.99 8.35
CA VAL A 186 -4.90 12.29 9.75
C VAL A 186 -5.71 11.14 10.36
N GLU A 187 -6.58 10.45 9.63
CA GLU A 187 -7.21 9.19 10.09
C GLU A 187 -6.22 8.04 10.21
N LEU A 188 -5.17 8.02 9.37
CA LEU A 188 -4.20 6.91 9.26
C LEU A 188 -2.93 7.06 10.12
N THR A 189 -2.73 8.23 10.73
CA THR A 189 -1.70 8.51 11.74
C THR A 189 -2.20 8.32 13.17
N GLN A 190 -3.51 8.08 13.34
CA GLN A 190 -4.08 7.75 14.64
C GLN A 190 -3.42 6.49 15.20
N SER A 191 -2.96 6.62 16.44
CA SER A 191 -2.35 5.53 17.17
C SER A 191 -3.36 4.39 17.27
N TRP A 192 -2.91 3.12 17.20
CA TRP A 192 -3.79 1.97 17.41
C TRP A 192 -4.60 2.06 18.72
N ARG A 193 -4.09 2.83 19.69
CA ARG A 193 -4.72 3.11 20.98
C ARG A 193 -5.90 4.10 20.88
N GLU A 194 -5.95 4.94 19.84
CA GLU A 194 -7.09 5.80 19.52
C GLU A 194 -8.17 5.03 18.75
N ILE A 195 -7.76 4.11 17.86
CA ILE A 195 -8.69 3.33 17.04
C ILE A 195 -9.36 2.20 17.83
N LEU A 196 -8.60 1.51 18.69
CA LEU A 196 -9.07 0.33 19.45
C LEU A 196 -9.33 0.63 20.92
N GLY A 197 -8.99 1.82 21.40
CA GLY A 197 -8.98 2.16 22.82
C GLY A 197 -7.76 1.59 23.57
N PRO A 198 -7.59 1.93 24.86
CA PRO A 198 -6.57 1.33 25.70
C PRO A 198 -6.83 -0.18 25.86
N PRO A 199 -5.77 -1.02 25.91
CA PRO A 199 -5.96 -2.45 26.16
C PRO A 199 -6.67 -2.66 27.51
N PRO A 200 -7.59 -3.64 27.61
CA PRO A 200 -8.29 -3.91 28.86
C PRO A 200 -7.27 -4.21 29.96
N SER A 201 -7.44 -3.58 31.12
CA SER A 201 -6.54 -3.75 32.26
C SER A 201 -6.56 -5.19 32.72
N LYS A 202 -5.39 -5.76 33.00
CA LYS A 202 -5.21 -7.16 33.43
C LYS A 202 -5.98 -7.52 34.72
N GLY A 203 -6.46 -6.52 35.47
CA GLY A 203 -7.08 -6.68 36.77
C GLY A 203 -6.06 -7.07 37.85
N THR A 204 -6.45 -6.92 39.11
CA THR A 204 -5.62 -7.35 40.26
C THR A 204 -6.17 -8.62 40.88
N THR A 205 -7.44 -8.92 40.62
CA THR A 205 -8.13 -10.10 41.14
C THR A 205 -8.12 -11.24 40.12
N ARG A 206 -8.23 -12.47 40.63
CA ARG A 206 -8.23 -13.69 39.80
C ARG A 206 -9.40 -13.73 38.81
N GLU A 207 -10.54 -13.16 39.19
CA GLU A 207 -11.77 -13.13 38.38
C GLU A 207 -11.62 -12.16 37.19
N GLU A 208 -11.08 -10.96 37.42
CA GLU A 208 -10.76 -10.01 36.36
C GLU A 208 -9.74 -10.58 35.37
N HIS A 209 -8.77 -11.36 35.87
CA HIS A 209 -7.75 -11.99 35.03
C HIS A 209 -8.34 -13.09 34.12
N LEU A 210 -9.36 -13.83 34.60
CA LEU A 210 -10.09 -14.81 33.79
C LEU A 210 -10.98 -14.14 32.73
N VAL A 211 -11.53 -12.97 33.02
CA VAL A 211 -12.29 -12.16 32.05
C VAL A 211 -11.33 -11.59 30.99
N TRP A 212 -10.15 -11.13 31.39
CA TRP A 212 -9.11 -10.64 30.47
C TRP A 212 -8.65 -11.72 29.48
N LEU A 213 -8.53 -12.97 29.92
CA LEU A 213 -8.17 -14.11 29.06
C LEU A 213 -9.23 -14.48 28.01
N ARG A 214 -10.45 -13.94 28.08
CA ARG A 214 -11.52 -14.18 27.09
C ARG A 214 -11.51 -13.18 25.93
N TYR A 215 -10.80 -12.05 26.07
CA TYR A 215 -10.57 -11.07 25.01
C TYR A 215 -9.36 -11.48 24.14
#